data_AF-A0A519WIF9-F1
#
_entry.id   AF-A0A519WIF9-F1
#
_cell.length_a   1.000
_cell.length_b   1.000
_cell.length_c   1.000
_cell.angle_alpha   90.00
_cell.angle_beta   90.00
_cell.angle_gamma   90.00
#
_symmetry.space_group_name_H-M   'P 1'
#
loop_
_entity.id
_entity.type
_entity.pdbx_description
1 polymer ?
#
loop_
_entity_poly.entity_id
_entity_poly.type
_entity_poly.pdbx_seq_one_letter_code
_entity_poly.pdbx_strand_id
1 'polypeptide(L)'
;MFNLFNKSNSEKPQDVKAIREAILVFIKQELQKMEGGEGKHIRGFQLYISCEPSQEFMYESAVFSAEEDRFKNEIQRIADDYAIDLPQTWTMETAFVEELPAKGIKMEQLNVALHVMFPEHVTVVKSSTGYIKILTGEAEQLSYTIKSTDGRINIGRGRQSQDTDGFFRNNTIAFPEDSTNEGNKYISRQHAHIEWSNETASFMLFADEGGVPPRNKVKIRSKTDHNPVKLTFTELGFALNEGDQIILGESAVLEFSYSN
;
A
#
# COMPACT_ATOMS: atom_id res chain seq x y z
N MET A 1 23.85 -10.36 -45.04
CA MET A 1 22.84 -9.48 -44.39
C MET A 1 21.51 -10.23 -44.49
N PHE A 2 21.18 -11.05 -43.50
CA PHE A 2 20.02 -11.95 -43.52
C PHE A 2 18.91 -11.34 -42.66
N ASN A 3 17.85 -10.87 -43.32
CA ASN A 3 16.59 -10.53 -42.68
C ASN A 3 15.78 -11.81 -42.50
N LEU A 4 15.64 -12.26 -41.25
CA LEU A 4 14.90 -13.46 -40.84
C LEU A 4 13.78 -13.12 -39.85
N PHE A 5 13.02 -12.06 -40.11
CA PHE A 5 11.79 -11.78 -39.37
C PHE A 5 10.65 -11.49 -40.34
N ASN A 6 10.07 -12.58 -40.84
CA ASN A 6 8.69 -12.64 -41.33
C ASN A 6 8.25 -14.10 -41.27
N LYS A 7 7.87 -14.55 -40.07
CA LYS A 7 6.99 -15.71 -39.89
C LYS A 7 6.00 -15.40 -38.78
N SER A 8 4.82 -15.00 -39.19
CA SER A 8 3.59 -15.21 -38.45
C SER A 8 3.39 -16.73 -38.29
N ASN A 9 3.93 -17.32 -37.23
CA ASN A 9 3.60 -18.69 -36.83
C ASN A 9 2.69 -18.61 -35.61
N SER A 10 1.39 -18.72 -35.87
CA SER A 10 0.33 -18.90 -34.89
C SER A 10 0.31 -20.33 -34.34
N GLU A 11 1.44 -20.85 -33.88
CA GLU A 11 1.50 -22.12 -33.16
C GLU A 11 1.80 -21.80 -31.70
N LYS A 12 0.77 -21.87 -30.86
CA LYS A 12 0.95 -21.81 -29.40
C LYS A 12 1.98 -22.87 -29.00
N PRO A 13 2.90 -22.59 -28.06
CA PRO A 13 3.82 -23.59 -27.52
C PRO A 13 3.12 -24.92 -27.23
N GLN A 14 3.52 -26.01 -27.89
CA GLN A 14 2.84 -27.32 -27.81
C GLN A 14 3.50 -28.31 -26.85
N ASP A 15 4.67 -27.99 -26.28
CA ASP A 15 5.36 -28.86 -25.34
C ASP A 15 5.73 -28.15 -24.03
N VAL A 16 5.96 -28.95 -22.98
CA VAL A 16 6.28 -28.49 -21.62
C VAL A 16 7.47 -27.53 -21.59
N LYS A 17 8.49 -27.77 -22.42
CA LYS A 17 9.72 -26.96 -22.43
C LYS A 17 9.45 -25.60 -23.06
N ALA A 18 8.73 -25.57 -24.18
CA ALA A 18 8.35 -24.36 -24.87
C ALA A 18 7.41 -23.49 -24.02
N ILE A 19 6.44 -24.10 -23.31
CA ILE A 19 5.56 -23.38 -22.38
C ILE A 19 6.38 -22.77 -21.24
N ARG A 20 7.25 -23.56 -20.60
CA ARG A 20 8.11 -23.07 -19.52
C ARG A 20 8.99 -21.92 -19.99
N GLU A 21 9.68 -22.08 -21.13
CA GLU A 21 10.54 -21.04 -21.70
C GLU A 21 9.74 -19.76 -22.01
N ALA A 22 8.56 -19.89 -22.58
CA ALA A 22 7.67 -18.76 -22.86
C ALA A 22 7.26 -18.01 -21.58
N ILE A 23 6.88 -18.74 -20.52
CA ILE A 23 6.51 -18.15 -19.23
C ILE A 23 7.73 -17.48 -18.57
N LEU A 24 8.90 -18.12 -18.58
CA LEU A 24 10.12 -17.55 -18.00
C LEU A 24 10.57 -16.28 -18.75
N VAL A 25 10.49 -16.29 -20.08
CA VAL A 25 10.79 -15.09 -20.90
C VAL A 25 9.80 -13.98 -20.59
N PHE A 26 8.52 -14.30 -20.43
CA PHE A 26 7.50 -13.34 -20.03
C PHE A 26 7.80 -12.74 -18.65
N ILE A 27 8.03 -13.57 -17.62
CA ILE A 27 8.37 -13.09 -16.27
C ILE A 27 9.65 -12.25 -16.30
N LYS A 28 10.67 -12.69 -17.04
CA LYS A 28 11.90 -11.93 -17.24
C LYS A 28 11.63 -10.54 -17.81
N GLN A 29 10.82 -10.43 -18.87
CA GLN A 29 10.49 -9.14 -19.47
C GLN A 29 9.78 -8.21 -18.49
N GLU A 30 8.91 -8.75 -17.62
CA GLU A 30 8.25 -7.96 -16.58
C GLU A 30 9.23 -7.55 -15.47
N LEU A 31 10.12 -8.45 -15.05
CA LEU A 31 11.16 -8.17 -14.08
C LEU A 31 12.14 -7.08 -14.57
N GLN A 32 12.55 -7.13 -15.83
CA GLN A 32 13.46 -6.12 -16.41
C GLN A 32 12.88 -4.70 -16.40
N LYS A 33 11.56 -4.53 -16.36
CA LYS A 33 10.94 -3.21 -16.22
C LYS A 33 11.16 -2.60 -14.83
N MET A 34 11.57 -3.41 -13.86
CA MET A 34 11.79 -3.04 -12.46
C MET A 34 13.28 -2.77 -12.15
N GLU A 35 14.12 -2.73 -13.19
CA GLU A 35 15.54 -2.39 -13.12
C GLU A 35 15.67 -0.91 -12.69
N GLY A 36 15.83 -0.70 -11.38
CA GLY A 36 15.76 0.62 -10.74
C GLY A 36 15.60 0.60 -9.21
N GLY A 37 15.65 -0.58 -8.59
CA GLY A 37 15.54 -0.75 -7.14
C GLY A 37 14.14 -1.06 -6.63
N GLU A 38 13.16 -1.28 -7.51
CA GLU A 38 11.80 -1.70 -7.12
C GLU A 38 11.72 -3.18 -6.72
N GLY A 39 12.66 -4.01 -7.22
CA GLY A 39 12.73 -5.44 -6.90
C GLY A 39 12.74 -5.73 -5.39
N LYS A 40 13.41 -4.89 -4.60
CA LYS A 40 13.57 -5.06 -3.13
C LYS A 40 12.27 -4.88 -2.35
N HIS A 41 11.23 -4.41 -3.02
CA HIS A 41 9.91 -4.21 -2.44
C HIS A 41 8.92 -5.26 -2.92
N ILE A 42 9.33 -6.29 -3.66
CA ILE A 42 8.43 -7.35 -4.10
C ILE A 42 8.25 -8.36 -2.96
N ARG A 43 7.00 -8.55 -2.53
CA ARG A 43 6.62 -9.58 -1.56
C ARG A 43 6.49 -10.95 -2.23
N GLY A 44 6.06 -10.98 -3.48
CA GLY A 44 5.96 -12.23 -4.23
C GLY A 44 5.32 -12.07 -5.59
N PHE A 45 5.10 -13.20 -6.24
CA PHE A 45 4.46 -13.29 -7.54
C PHE A 45 3.35 -14.33 -7.50
N GLN A 46 2.25 -14.00 -8.14
CA GLN A 46 1.15 -14.92 -8.39
C GLN A 46 1.00 -15.10 -9.89
N LEU A 47 1.20 -16.33 -10.37
CA LEU A 47 0.97 -16.72 -11.74
C LEU A 47 -0.40 -17.37 -11.86
N TYR A 48 -1.24 -16.87 -12.75
CA TYR A 48 -2.53 -17.43 -13.09
C TYR A 48 -2.46 -18.10 -14.45
N ILE A 49 -2.97 -19.32 -14.55
CA ILE A 49 -2.99 -20.11 -15.78
C ILE A 49 -4.44 -20.50 -16.06
N SER A 50 -4.94 -20.15 -17.23
CA SER A 50 -6.25 -20.59 -17.73
C SER A 50 -6.04 -21.51 -18.92
N CYS A 51 -6.28 -22.79 -18.71
CA CYS A 51 -6.09 -23.81 -19.73
C CYS A 51 -7.25 -24.81 -19.71
N GLU A 52 -7.45 -25.50 -20.84
CA GLU A 52 -8.38 -26.62 -20.91
C GLU A 52 -7.91 -27.76 -19.99
N PRO A 53 -8.82 -28.55 -19.38
CA PRO A 53 -8.45 -29.67 -18.51
C PRO A 53 -7.51 -30.69 -19.18
N SER A 54 -7.58 -30.83 -20.52
CA SER A 54 -6.70 -31.71 -21.29
C SER A 54 -5.25 -31.21 -21.39
N GLN A 55 -5.00 -29.94 -21.05
CA GLN A 55 -3.69 -29.29 -21.11
C GLN A 55 -3.08 -29.05 -19.73
N GLU A 56 -3.85 -29.21 -18.66
CA GLU A 56 -3.45 -28.86 -17.29
C GLU A 56 -2.11 -29.49 -16.89
N PHE A 57 -1.96 -30.81 -17.08
CA PHE A 57 -0.73 -31.55 -16.77
C PHE A 57 0.53 -30.96 -17.45
N MET A 58 0.37 -30.43 -18.66
CA MET A 58 1.47 -29.83 -19.41
C MET A 58 1.93 -28.51 -18.77
N TYR A 59 0.98 -27.68 -18.31
CA TYR A 59 1.27 -26.44 -17.60
C TYR A 59 1.80 -26.70 -16.20
N GLU A 60 1.23 -27.65 -15.46
CA GLU A 60 1.72 -28.13 -14.17
C GLU A 60 3.19 -28.54 -14.24
N SER A 61 3.53 -29.34 -15.26
CA SER A 61 4.90 -29.76 -15.52
C SER A 61 5.81 -28.60 -15.92
N ALA A 62 5.27 -27.60 -16.63
CA ALA A 62 6.04 -26.44 -17.07
C ALA A 62 6.41 -25.52 -15.89
N VAL A 63 5.53 -25.39 -14.90
CA VAL A 63 5.74 -24.58 -13.69
C VAL A 63 6.16 -25.39 -12.48
N PHE A 64 6.52 -26.65 -12.67
CA PHE A 64 6.94 -27.57 -11.61
C PHE A 64 5.99 -27.61 -10.40
N SER A 65 4.68 -27.67 -10.62
CA SER A 65 3.67 -27.60 -9.53
C SER A 65 3.86 -28.67 -8.44
N ALA A 66 4.46 -29.81 -8.78
CA ALA A 66 4.76 -30.91 -7.85
C ALA A 66 6.10 -30.78 -7.11
N GLU A 67 6.97 -29.85 -7.51
CA GLU A 67 8.30 -29.64 -6.91
C GLU A 67 8.36 -28.24 -6.30
N GLU A 68 8.17 -28.19 -4.98
CA GLU A 68 8.22 -26.95 -4.20
C GLU A 68 9.51 -26.15 -4.49
N ASP A 69 9.35 -24.84 -4.64
CA ASP A 69 10.41 -23.87 -4.93
C ASP A 69 11.19 -24.06 -6.25
N ARG A 70 11.01 -25.13 -7.03
CA ARG A 70 11.82 -25.34 -8.25
C ARG A 70 11.61 -24.22 -9.27
N PHE A 71 10.37 -23.86 -9.53
CA PHE A 71 10.04 -22.75 -10.43
C PHE A 71 10.41 -21.38 -9.85
N LYS A 72 10.20 -21.20 -8.53
CA LYS A 72 10.66 -20.02 -7.79
C LYS A 72 12.17 -19.79 -7.96
N ASN A 73 12.97 -20.85 -7.86
CA ASN A 73 14.42 -20.80 -8.02
C ASN A 73 14.84 -20.44 -9.46
N GLU A 74 14.08 -20.83 -10.48
CA GLU A 74 14.33 -20.38 -11.86
C GLU A 74 14.09 -18.86 -12.00
N ILE A 75 13.02 -18.34 -11.38
CA ILE A 75 12.75 -16.90 -11.35
C ILE A 75 13.82 -16.14 -10.55
N GLN A 76 14.29 -16.69 -9.42
CA GLN A 76 15.38 -16.09 -8.64
C GLN A 76 16.66 -15.95 -9.49
N ARG A 77 17.03 -16.99 -10.24
CA ARG A 77 18.21 -16.92 -11.12
C ARG A 77 18.06 -15.84 -12.19
N ILE A 78 16.86 -15.67 -12.75
CA ILE A 78 16.58 -14.57 -13.68
C ILE A 78 16.79 -13.22 -12.98
N ALA A 79 16.25 -13.04 -11.78
CA ALA A 79 16.44 -11.80 -11.03
C ALA A 79 17.92 -11.52 -10.75
N ASP A 80 18.69 -12.54 -10.35
CA ASP A 80 20.12 -12.44 -10.09
C ASP A 80 20.90 -12.06 -11.36
N ASP A 81 20.60 -12.70 -12.51
CA ASP A 81 21.24 -12.42 -13.81
C ASP A 81 21.02 -10.98 -14.29
N TYR A 82 19.94 -10.33 -13.84
CA TYR A 82 19.58 -8.95 -14.18
C TYR A 82 19.77 -7.95 -13.03
N ALA A 83 20.47 -8.34 -11.96
CA ALA A 83 20.72 -7.50 -10.79
C ALA A 83 19.44 -6.90 -10.17
N ILE A 84 18.37 -7.69 -10.14
CA ILE A 84 17.10 -7.33 -9.51
C ILE A 84 17.10 -7.89 -8.09
N ASP A 85 17.17 -7.00 -7.11
CA ASP A 85 17.25 -7.36 -5.69
C ASP A 85 15.91 -7.90 -5.17
N LEU A 86 15.60 -9.19 -5.30
CA LEU A 86 14.41 -9.77 -4.66
C LEU A 86 14.67 -10.05 -3.15
N PRO A 87 13.74 -9.74 -2.24
CA PRO A 87 13.91 -10.02 -0.81
C PRO A 87 13.95 -11.52 -0.54
N GLN A 88 14.84 -12.03 0.32
CA GLN A 88 14.93 -13.48 0.60
C GLN A 88 13.60 -14.16 1.01
N THR A 89 12.66 -13.39 1.54
CA THR A 89 11.34 -13.83 1.99
C THR A 89 10.25 -13.82 0.91
N TRP A 90 10.58 -13.51 -0.36
CA TRP A 90 9.58 -13.43 -1.42
C TRP A 90 8.95 -14.80 -1.72
N THR A 91 7.68 -14.81 -2.15
CA THR A 91 6.94 -16.06 -2.46
C THR A 91 6.54 -16.15 -3.94
N MET A 92 6.45 -17.38 -4.45
CA MET A 92 5.92 -17.68 -5.78
C MET A 92 4.72 -18.60 -5.62
N GLU A 93 3.57 -18.20 -6.16
CA GLU A 93 2.36 -19.01 -6.17
C GLU A 93 1.84 -19.18 -7.59
N THR A 94 1.34 -20.37 -7.91
CA THR A 94 0.72 -20.71 -9.19
C THR A 94 -0.73 -21.13 -8.97
N ALA A 95 -1.67 -20.54 -9.70
CA ALA A 95 -3.09 -20.84 -9.61
C ALA A 95 -3.65 -21.18 -10.99
N PHE A 96 -4.32 -22.33 -11.09
CA PHE A 96 -5.10 -22.72 -12.24
C PHE A 96 -6.52 -22.21 -12.08
N VAL A 97 -6.99 -21.43 -13.05
CA VAL A 97 -8.27 -20.70 -12.99
C VAL A 97 -9.04 -20.87 -14.28
N GLU A 98 -10.37 -20.88 -14.19
CA GLU A 98 -11.22 -20.94 -15.40
C GLU A 98 -11.01 -19.69 -16.27
N GLU A 99 -11.03 -18.50 -15.64
CA GLU A 99 -10.81 -17.22 -16.30
C GLU A 99 -9.66 -16.45 -15.66
N LEU A 100 -8.81 -15.83 -16.49
CA LEU A 100 -7.74 -14.96 -16.00
C LEU A 100 -8.32 -13.72 -15.32
N PRO A 101 -7.74 -13.28 -14.19
CA PRO A 101 -8.22 -12.09 -13.49
C PRO A 101 -8.16 -10.83 -14.37
N ALA A 102 -9.08 -9.90 -14.12
CA ALA A 102 -9.10 -8.60 -14.80
C ALA A 102 -7.87 -7.75 -14.46
N LYS A 103 -7.35 -7.90 -13.24
CA LYS A 103 -6.14 -7.24 -12.74
C LYS A 103 -4.98 -8.23 -12.78
N GLY A 104 -4.01 -7.97 -13.64
CA GLY A 104 -2.84 -8.81 -13.87
C GLY A 104 -2.22 -8.51 -15.24
N ILE A 105 -0.91 -8.69 -15.36
CA ILE A 105 -0.19 -8.51 -16.61
C ILE A 105 -0.43 -9.75 -17.45
N LYS A 106 -1.12 -9.62 -18.57
CA LYS A 106 -1.50 -10.75 -19.43
C LYS A 106 -0.44 -11.02 -20.47
N MET A 107 -0.12 -12.29 -20.68
CA MET A 107 0.74 -12.72 -21.78
C MET A 107 -0.07 -12.77 -23.08
N GLU A 108 0.48 -12.30 -24.20
CA GLU A 108 -0.24 -12.28 -25.48
C GLU A 108 -0.38 -13.68 -26.11
N GLN A 109 0.63 -14.54 -25.91
CA GLN A 109 0.78 -15.80 -26.64
C GLN A 109 0.16 -17.02 -25.91
N LEU A 110 0.02 -16.93 -24.59
CA LEU A 110 -0.53 -17.96 -23.73
C LEU A 110 -1.60 -17.36 -22.82
N ASN A 111 -2.57 -18.17 -22.41
CA ASN A 111 -3.60 -17.78 -21.44
C ASN A 111 -3.01 -17.79 -20.02
N VAL A 112 -2.08 -16.87 -19.78
CA VAL A 112 -1.34 -16.71 -18.53
C VAL A 112 -1.38 -15.26 -18.11
N ALA A 113 -1.53 -15.00 -16.81
CA ALA A 113 -1.40 -13.68 -16.23
C ALA A 113 -0.45 -13.69 -15.04
N LEU A 114 0.40 -12.67 -14.93
CA LEU A 114 1.28 -12.45 -13.78
C LEU A 114 0.75 -11.30 -12.93
N HIS A 115 0.63 -11.52 -11.64
CA HIS A 115 0.38 -10.47 -10.66
C HIS A 115 1.60 -10.36 -9.74
N VAL A 116 2.23 -9.19 -9.76
CA VAL A 116 3.36 -8.89 -8.87
C VAL A 116 2.80 -8.35 -7.56
N MET A 117 3.03 -9.07 -6.48
CA MET A 117 2.60 -8.71 -5.15
C MET A 117 3.67 -7.86 -4.50
N PHE A 118 3.33 -6.61 -4.26
CA PHE A 118 4.07 -5.77 -3.34
C PHE A 118 3.44 -5.96 -1.94
N PRO A 119 4.17 -5.70 -0.84
CA PRO A 119 3.55 -5.45 0.46
C PRO A 119 2.41 -4.46 0.24
N GLU A 120 1.31 -4.56 0.99
CA GLU A 120 0.21 -3.59 0.94
C GLU A 120 0.65 -2.23 1.50
N HIS A 121 1.67 -1.61 0.92
CA HIS A 121 2.12 -0.25 1.15
C HIS A 121 2.33 0.33 -0.24
N VAL A 122 1.23 0.87 -0.75
CA VAL A 122 1.14 1.73 -1.92
C VAL A 122 2.35 2.66 -1.99
N THR A 123 3.34 2.34 -2.84
CA THR A 123 4.34 3.28 -3.34
C THR A 123 3.70 4.13 -4.42
N VAL A 124 2.69 4.91 -4.04
CA VAL A 124 2.71 6.30 -4.53
C VAL A 124 3.93 6.89 -3.85
N VAL A 125 4.81 7.58 -4.57
CA VAL A 125 5.77 8.50 -3.94
C VAL A 125 4.91 9.52 -3.20
N LYS A 126 4.52 9.16 -1.98
CA LYS A 126 3.72 9.96 -1.08
C LYS A 126 4.59 11.16 -0.83
N SER A 127 4.17 12.29 -1.40
CA SER A 127 4.90 13.54 -1.28
C SER A 127 5.29 13.72 0.18
N SER A 128 6.54 14.08 0.42
CA SER A 128 7.01 14.45 1.76
C SER A 128 6.26 15.66 2.31
N THR A 129 5.31 16.22 1.56
CA THR A 129 4.35 17.23 1.98
C THR A 129 2.92 16.69 1.87
N GLY A 130 2.15 16.83 2.93
CA GLY A 130 0.71 16.58 2.98
C GLY A 130 -0.08 17.84 3.35
N TYR A 131 -1.39 17.78 3.17
CA TYR A 131 -2.35 18.79 3.56
C TYR A 131 -3.43 18.16 4.42
N ILE A 132 -3.76 18.83 5.52
CA ILE A 132 -4.92 18.54 6.34
C ILE A 132 -5.95 19.63 6.10
N LYS A 133 -7.17 19.26 5.72
CA LYS A 133 -8.28 20.18 5.55
C LYS A 133 -9.36 19.90 6.57
N ILE A 134 -9.86 20.94 7.24
CA ILE A 134 -10.98 20.82 8.16
C ILE A 134 -12.27 20.75 7.35
N LEU A 135 -12.99 19.63 7.45
CA LEU A 135 -14.31 19.45 6.82
C LEU A 135 -15.45 19.80 7.78
N THR A 136 -15.32 19.39 9.04
CA THR A 136 -16.31 19.63 10.10
C THR A 136 -15.60 19.95 11.41
N GLY A 137 -16.16 20.88 12.18
CA GLY A 137 -15.52 21.45 13.37
C GLY A 137 -14.90 22.82 13.07
N GLU A 138 -14.32 23.45 14.09
CA GLU A 138 -13.68 24.76 13.96
C GLU A 138 -12.26 24.69 14.52
N ALA A 139 -11.25 24.72 13.65
CA ALA A 139 -9.85 24.84 14.06
C ALA A 139 -9.35 26.26 13.81
N GLU A 140 -8.17 26.61 14.33
CA GLU A 140 -7.54 27.93 14.10
C GLU A 140 -7.34 28.26 12.61
N GLN A 141 -7.16 27.23 11.76
CA GLN A 141 -7.04 27.33 10.31
C GLN A 141 -7.92 26.28 9.63
N LEU A 142 -8.41 26.60 8.43
CA LEU A 142 -9.20 25.68 7.61
C LEU A 142 -8.35 24.61 6.92
N SER A 143 -7.05 24.86 6.74
CA SER A 143 -6.11 23.89 6.21
C SER A 143 -4.71 24.08 6.80
N TYR A 144 -3.95 22.99 6.84
CA TYR A 144 -2.58 22.95 7.35
C TYR A 144 -1.71 22.20 6.34
N THR A 145 -0.53 22.74 6.05
CA THR A 145 0.50 22.03 5.30
C THR A 145 1.42 21.33 6.28
N ILE A 146 1.68 20.05 6.08
CA ILE A 146 2.56 19.24 6.93
C ILE A 146 3.68 18.63 6.09
N LYS A 147 4.89 18.59 6.61
CA LYS A 147 6.07 18.04 5.94
C LYS A 147 6.68 16.91 6.74
N SER A 148 7.38 16.01 6.06
CA SER A 148 8.11 14.91 6.69
C SER A 148 9.17 15.39 7.70
N THR A 149 9.64 16.63 7.54
CA THR A 149 10.61 17.28 8.43
C THR A 149 10.00 17.95 9.66
N ASP A 150 8.67 18.07 9.74
CA ASP A 150 8.01 18.82 10.83
C ASP A 150 7.98 18.04 12.15
N GLY A 151 8.34 16.76 12.12
CA GLY A 151 8.31 15.87 13.28
C GLY A 151 6.88 15.60 13.72
N ARG A 152 6.62 15.67 15.03
CA ARG A 152 5.31 15.39 15.63
C ARG A 152 4.35 16.56 15.49
N ILE A 153 3.23 16.34 14.82
CA ILE A 153 2.17 17.32 14.60
C ILE A 153 1.01 16.99 15.53
N ASN A 154 0.90 17.74 16.62
CA ASN A 154 -0.10 17.50 17.66
C ASN A 154 -1.48 18.08 17.27
N ILE A 155 -2.52 17.31 17.57
CA ILE A 155 -3.92 17.65 17.31
C ILE A 155 -4.70 17.61 18.63
N GLY A 156 -5.47 18.67 18.91
CA GLY A 156 -6.27 18.71 20.11
C GLY A 156 -7.02 20.02 20.33
N ARG A 157 -7.80 20.04 21.40
CA ARG A 157 -8.54 21.22 21.85
C ARG A 157 -7.64 22.15 22.65
N GLY A 158 -7.67 23.44 22.33
CA GLY A 158 -6.77 24.46 22.85
C GLY A 158 -5.38 24.41 22.20
N ARG A 159 -4.78 25.59 21.98
CA ARG A 159 -3.44 25.71 21.38
C ARG A 159 -2.34 25.18 22.29
N GLN A 160 -2.47 25.43 23.59
CA GLN A 160 -1.58 24.93 24.61
C GLN A 160 -2.38 24.07 25.59
N SER A 161 -1.88 22.87 25.84
CA SER A 161 -2.41 21.95 26.82
C SER A 161 -1.32 21.54 27.80
N GLN A 162 -1.70 21.11 28.99
CA GLN A 162 -0.79 20.53 29.95
C GLN A 162 -0.98 19.02 29.92
N ASP A 163 0.12 18.27 29.88
CA ASP A 163 0.08 16.82 29.98
C ASP A 163 -0.08 16.33 31.43
N THR A 164 -0.15 15.02 31.60
CA THR A 164 -0.32 14.38 32.91
C THR A 164 0.88 14.58 33.83
N ASP A 165 2.06 14.82 33.25
CA ASP A 165 3.32 15.03 33.97
C ASP A 165 3.61 16.51 34.22
N GLY A 166 2.70 17.40 33.79
CA GLY A 166 2.77 18.83 34.02
C GLY A 166 3.52 19.61 32.95
N PHE A 167 4.00 18.97 31.88
CA PHE A 167 4.65 19.65 30.76
C PHE A 167 3.65 20.28 29.81
N PHE A 168 4.07 21.36 29.17
CA PHE A 168 3.28 22.03 28.16
C PHE A 168 3.40 21.33 26.81
N ARG A 169 2.26 20.97 26.25
CA ARG A 169 2.10 20.47 24.88
C ARG A 169 1.41 21.52 24.03
N ASN A 170 2.05 21.88 22.91
CA ASN A 170 1.45 22.74 21.89
C ASN A 170 0.78 21.90 20.81
N ASN A 171 -0.50 22.17 20.55
CA ASN A 171 -1.24 21.59 19.44
C ASN A 171 -1.01 22.45 18.20
N THR A 172 -0.44 21.84 17.16
CA THR A 172 -0.24 22.47 15.86
C THR A 172 -1.57 22.65 15.14
N ILE A 173 -2.43 21.63 15.22
CA ILE A 173 -3.83 21.69 14.77
C ILE A 173 -4.69 21.85 16.01
N ALA A 174 -4.97 23.11 16.35
CA ALA A 174 -5.70 23.48 17.54
C ALA A 174 -7.17 23.79 17.22
N PHE A 175 -8.06 23.18 17.99
CA PHE A 175 -9.49 23.49 18.01
C PHE A 175 -9.75 24.46 19.19
N PRO A 176 -10.17 25.71 18.96
CA PRO A 176 -10.31 26.71 20.03
C PRO A 176 -11.26 26.23 21.15
N GLU A 177 -10.90 26.54 22.41
CA GLU A 177 -11.69 26.13 23.57
C GLU A 177 -13.01 26.89 23.68
N ASP A 178 -13.06 28.10 23.13
CA ASP A 178 -14.17 29.05 23.13
C ASP A 178 -15.06 28.96 21.88
N SER A 179 -14.76 28.04 20.96
CA SER A 179 -15.62 27.79 19.79
C SER A 179 -17.01 27.35 20.20
N THR A 180 -18.02 27.92 19.54
CA THR A 180 -19.43 27.51 19.69
C THR A 180 -19.78 26.26 18.88
N ASN A 181 -18.83 25.71 18.12
CA ASN A 181 -19.06 24.50 17.32
C ASN A 181 -19.16 23.26 18.21
N GLU A 182 -20.31 22.58 18.17
CA GLU A 182 -20.55 21.37 18.97
C GLU A 182 -19.49 20.28 18.73
N GLY A 183 -18.92 20.19 17.52
CA GLY A 183 -17.91 19.18 17.20
C GLY A 183 -16.61 19.34 18.00
N ASN A 184 -16.30 20.56 18.43
CA ASN A 184 -15.09 20.83 19.21
C ASN A 184 -15.20 20.28 20.65
N LYS A 185 -16.41 20.16 21.20
CA LYS A 185 -16.62 19.74 22.60
C LYS A 185 -16.10 18.34 22.89
N TYR A 186 -16.13 17.46 21.90
CA TYR A 186 -15.70 16.06 21.99
C TYR A 186 -14.23 15.88 21.59
N ILE A 187 -13.51 16.97 21.34
CA ILE A 187 -12.07 16.94 21.11
C ILE A 187 -11.36 17.11 22.45
N SER A 188 -10.44 16.20 22.68
CA SER A 188 -9.62 16.18 23.89
C SER A 188 -8.46 17.15 23.72
N ARG A 189 -7.94 17.68 24.83
CA ARG A 189 -6.75 18.57 24.77
C ARG A 189 -5.53 17.88 24.15
N GLN A 190 -5.42 16.57 24.38
CA GLN A 190 -4.44 15.68 23.77
C GLN A 190 -5.20 14.57 23.06
N HIS A 191 -5.52 14.74 21.78
CA HIS A 191 -6.45 13.85 21.10
C HIS A 191 -5.73 12.91 20.14
N ALA A 192 -4.87 13.45 19.29
CA ALA A 192 -4.14 12.68 18.30
C ALA A 192 -2.84 13.40 17.93
N HIS A 193 -1.97 12.70 17.22
CA HIS A 193 -0.85 13.33 16.54
C HIS A 193 -0.56 12.62 15.21
N ILE A 194 0.08 13.35 14.30
CA ILE A 194 0.58 12.83 13.03
C ILE A 194 2.11 12.91 13.04
N GLU A 195 2.75 11.85 12.58
CA GLU A 195 4.19 11.77 12.42
C GLU A 195 4.55 11.15 11.07
N TRP A 196 5.69 11.54 10.51
CA TRP A 196 6.21 10.90 9.32
C TRP A 196 7.02 9.65 9.69
N SER A 197 6.64 8.52 9.10
CA SER A 197 7.42 7.28 9.20
C SER A 197 8.35 7.16 7.99
N ASN A 198 9.66 7.13 8.27
CA ASN A 198 10.67 6.84 7.24
C ASN A 198 10.63 5.37 6.79
N GLU A 199 10.16 4.46 7.64
CA GLU A 199 10.07 3.04 7.34
C GLU A 199 8.98 2.76 6.29
N THR A 200 7.83 3.43 6.43
CA THR A 200 6.67 3.25 5.54
C THR A 200 6.51 4.38 4.52
N ALA A 201 7.41 5.37 4.54
CA ALA A 201 7.37 6.58 3.71
C ALA A 201 5.97 7.22 3.67
N SER A 202 5.36 7.40 4.84
CA SER A 202 3.99 7.88 4.95
C SER A 202 3.74 8.68 6.22
N PHE A 203 2.74 9.56 6.19
CA PHE A 203 2.20 10.14 7.41
C PHE A 203 1.38 9.09 8.18
N MET A 204 1.70 8.92 9.45
CA MET A 204 1.08 8.00 10.39
C MET A 204 0.27 8.80 11.40
N LEU A 205 -0.99 8.42 11.58
CA LEU A 205 -1.88 8.98 12.60
C LEU A 205 -1.89 8.09 13.83
N PHE A 206 -1.72 8.70 14.99
CA PHE A 206 -1.79 8.03 16.28
C PHE A 206 -2.87 8.67 17.15
N ALA A 207 -3.57 7.85 17.93
CA ALA A 207 -4.43 8.34 18.99
C ALA A 207 -3.57 8.63 20.23
N ASP A 208 -3.82 9.75 20.90
CA ASP A 208 -3.23 10.02 22.21
C ASP A 208 -4.18 9.57 23.34
N GLU A 209 -3.73 9.70 24.59
CA GLU A 209 -4.49 9.39 25.82
C GLU A 209 -5.94 9.91 25.84
N GLY A 210 -6.20 11.07 25.22
CA GLY A 210 -7.54 11.63 25.13
C GLY A 210 -8.37 11.16 23.93
N GLY A 211 -7.75 10.49 22.95
CA GLY A 211 -8.36 10.01 21.72
C GLY A 211 -8.57 8.49 21.66
N VAL A 212 -8.26 7.76 22.72
CA VAL A 212 -8.58 6.33 22.87
C VAL A 212 -9.80 6.10 23.80
N PRO A 213 -10.57 5.01 23.61
CA PRO A 213 -11.63 4.63 24.55
C PRO A 213 -11.11 4.46 25.99
N PRO A 214 -11.92 4.73 27.04
CA PRO A 214 -13.38 4.98 27.02
C PRO A 214 -13.77 6.45 26.85
N ARG A 215 -12.79 7.36 26.65
CA ARG A 215 -13.04 8.79 26.45
C ARG A 215 -13.53 9.06 25.02
N ASN A 216 -12.99 10.09 24.38
CA ASN A 216 -13.26 10.40 22.99
C ASN A 216 -12.40 9.50 22.09
N LYS A 217 -12.82 9.30 20.83
CA LYS A 217 -12.25 8.28 19.95
C LYS A 217 -11.72 8.92 18.68
N VAL A 218 -10.55 8.49 18.23
CA VAL A 218 -10.05 8.72 16.89
C VAL A 218 -10.55 7.60 15.98
N LYS A 219 -11.13 7.97 14.83
CA LYS A 219 -11.53 7.02 13.80
C LYS A 219 -11.01 7.47 12.45
N ILE A 220 -10.71 6.52 11.58
CA ILE A 220 -10.30 6.77 10.21
C ILE A 220 -11.30 6.11 9.30
N ARG A 221 -11.81 6.87 8.33
CA ARG A 221 -12.61 6.34 7.23
C ARG A 221 -11.82 6.49 5.95
N SER A 222 -11.49 5.37 5.32
CA SER A 222 -10.78 5.39 4.04
C SER A 222 -11.68 5.83 2.90
N LYS A 223 -11.09 6.38 1.84
CA LYS A 223 -11.86 6.73 0.63
C LYS A 223 -12.47 5.50 -0.06
N THR A 224 -11.76 4.37 -0.03
CA THR A 224 -12.14 3.12 -0.69
C THR A 224 -13.05 2.25 0.18
N ASP A 225 -12.93 2.34 1.50
CA ASP A 225 -13.73 1.60 2.47
C ASP A 225 -14.39 2.58 3.46
N HIS A 226 -15.72 2.62 3.41
CA HIS A 226 -16.51 3.55 4.20
C HIS A 226 -16.67 3.10 5.66
N ASN A 227 -16.17 1.92 6.03
CA ASN A 227 -16.20 1.44 7.41
C ASN A 227 -15.11 2.12 8.25
N PRO A 228 -15.47 2.86 9.31
CA PRO A 228 -14.49 3.57 10.11
C PRO A 228 -13.69 2.62 11.01
N VAL A 229 -12.37 2.62 10.84
CA VAL A 229 -11.40 1.97 11.73
C VAL A 229 -11.21 2.82 12.97
N LYS A 230 -11.30 2.23 14.16
CA LYS A 230 -11.11 2.95 15.44
C LYS A 230 -9.70 2.70 15.95
N LEU A 231 -9.00 3.75 16.35
CA LEU A 231 -7.73 3.61 17.05
C LEU A 231 -8.00 3.36 18.54
N THR A 232 -7.50 2.23 19.05
CA THR A 232 -7.72 1.79 20.43
C THR A 232 -6.46 1.77 21.28
N PHE A 233 -5.29 1.89 20.66
CA PHE A 233 -3.98 1.86 21.30
C PHE A 233 -3.20 3.11 20.90
N THR A 234 -2.41 3.68 21.81
CA THR A 234 -1.64 4.91 21.56
C THR A 234 -0.35 4.61 20.79
N GLU A 235 0.12 3.37 20.85
CA GLU A 235 1.36 2.89 20.24
C GLU A 235 1.18 2.43 18.79
N LEU A 236 -0.05 2.18 18.34
CA LEU A 236 -0.34 1.69 17.00
C LEU A 236 -0.77 2.82 16.08
N GLY A 237 0.15 3.22 15.21
CA GLY A 237 -0.09 4.22 14.17
C GLY A 237 -0.87 3.65 12.98
N PHE A 238 -1.69 4.49 12.37
CA PHE A 238 -2.44 4.18 11.15
C PHE A 238 -1.87 4.98 9.98
N ALA A 239 -1.49 4.30 8.90
CA ALA A 239 -0.95 4.96 7.71
C ALA A 239 -2.04 5.73 6.95
N LEU A 240 -1.84 7.04 6.78
CA LEU A 240 -2.77 7.90 6.06
C LEU A 240 -2.55 7.81 4.54
N ASN A 241 -3.67 7.67 3.81
CA ASN A 241 -3.74 7.65 2.36
C ASN A 241 -4.52 8.85 1.82
N GLU A 242 -4.35 9.10 0.52
CA GLU A 242 -5.02 10.18 -0.18
C GLU A 242 -6.55 10.13 0.00
N GLY A 243 -7.11 11.20 0.55
CA GLY A 243 -8.54 11.36 0.79
C GLY A 243 -9.06 10.63 2.02
N ASP A 244 -8.20 10.11 2.89
CA ASP A 244 -8.63 9.53 4.16
C ASP A 244 -9.22 10.60 5.07
N GLN A 245 -10.30 10.25 5.78
CA GLN A 245 -10.99 11.13 6.69
C GLN A 245 -10.72 10.74 8.14
N ILE A 246 -10.16 11.68 8.90
CA ILE A 246 -9.84 11.56 10.32
C ILE A 246 -11.01 12.16 11.11
N ILE A 247 -11.63 11.34 11.93
CA ILE A 247 -12.76 11.72 12.78
C ILE A 247 -12.26 11.81 14.21
N LEU A 248 -12.38 13.00 14.81
CA LEU A 248 -12.00 13.26 16.20
C LEU A 248 -13.25 13.34 17.06
N GLY A 249 -13.29 12.52 18.11
CA GLY A 249 -14.45 12.44 19.00
C GLY A 249 -15.68 11.92 18.28
N GLU A 250 -16.73 12.75 18.22
CA GLU A 250 -18.01 12.36 17.65
C GLU A 250 -18.25 12.92 16.23
N SER A 251 -17.83 14.16 15.96
CA SER A 251 -18.29 14.88 14.76
C SER A 251 -17.27 15.80 14.09
N ALA A 252 -16.10 16.06 14.68
CA ALA A 252 -15.07 16.82 13.99
C ALA A 252 -14.36 15.93 12.95
N VAL A 253 -14.23 16.44 11.72
CA VAL A 253 -13.70 15.67 10.59
C VAL A 253 -12.64 16.48 9.87
N LEU A 254 -11.50 15.83 9.64
CA LEU A 254 -10.40 16.33 8.84
C LEU A 254 -10.21 15.39 7.65
N GLU A 255 -9.79 15.94 6.53
CA GLU A 255 -9.39 15.18 5.35
C GLU A 255 -7.89 15.33 5.14
N PHE A 256 -7.22 14.22 4.86
CA PHE A 256 -5.81 14.21 4.55
C PHE A 256 -5.59 13.97 3.06
N SER A 257 -4.67 14.74 2.48
CA SER A 257 -4.21 14.60 1.09
C SER A 257 -2.70 14.78 1.02
N TYR A 258 -2.04 14.14 0.06
CA TYR A 258 -0.67 14.43 -0.32
C TYR A 258 -0.62 15.65 -1.24
N SER A 259 0.47 16.40 -1.18
CA SER A 259 0.76 17.39 -2.22
C SER A 259 1.11 16.65 -3.51
N ASN A 260 0.25 16.74 -4.51
CA ASN A 260 0.60 16.35 -5.88
C ASN A 260 1.74 17.21 -6.43
#